data_AF-A0A353N799-F1
#
_entry.id   AF-A0A353N799-F1
#
_cell.length_a   1.000
_cell.length_b   1.000
_cell.length_c   1.000
_cell.angle_alpha   90.00
_cell.angle_beta   90.00
_cell.angle_gamma   90.00
#
_symmetry.space_group_name_H-M   'P 1'
#
loop_
_entity.id
_entity.type
_entity.pdbx_description
1 polymer ?
#
loop_
_entity_poly.entity_id
_entity_poly.type
_entity_poly.pdbx_seq_one_letter_code
_entity_poly.pdbx_strand_id
1 'polypeptide(L)'
;MTSNHETDNKVKIWVNKRFYFAKIRSLYFPGWKGDLFVNNGLNEKWLKHYEPGISACLEYPTITLSEALHQTTAKYPNNTAFIFADKQWTYREFNDLASQMANALLSLGLSIGDPVGIYLPNSPQFIISY
;
A
#
# COMPACT_ATOMS: atom_id res chain seq x y z
N MET A 1 27.50 22.21 -34.46
CA MET A 1 27.92 21.02 -33.68
C MET A 1 26.96 20.89 -32.53
N THR A 2 26.01 19.97 -32.66
CA THR A 2 24.85 19.76 -31.80
C THR A 2 25.25 19.02 -30.53
N SER A 3 25.16 19.67 -29.37
CA SER A 3 25.29 19.00 -28.06
C SER A 3 23.91 18.50 -27.62
N ASN A 4 23.67 17.21 -27.82
CA ASN A 4 22.52 16.50 -27.23
C ASN A 4 22.68 16.46 -25.71
N HIS A 5 21.95 17.33 -25.01
CA HIS A 5 21.68 17.17 -23.58
C HIS A 5 20.43 16.30 -23.43
N GLU A 6 20.63 14.99 -23.44
CA GLU A 6 19.59 14.03 -23.07
C GLU A 6 19.64 13.84 -21.55
N THR A 7 18.72 14.52 -20.86
CA THR A 7 18.49 14.37 -19.42
C THR A 7 17.90 12.99 -19.16
N ASP A 8 18.71 12.10 -18.58
CA ASP A 8 18.35 10.76 -18.12
C ASP A 8 17.40 10.86 -16.91
N ASN A 9 16.15 11.24 -17.16
CA ASN A 9 15.03 11.27 -16.20
C ASN A 9 14.47 9.85 -16.00
N LYS A 10 15.35 8.88 -15.78
CA LYS A 10 14.96 7.52 -15.43
C LYS A 10 14.63 7.47 -13.95
N VAL A 11 13.33 7.42 -13.66
CA VAL A 11 12.78 6.91 -12.40
C VAL A 11 13.50 5.60 -12.09
N LYS A 12 14.42 5.61 -11.10
CA LYS A 12 15.12 4.42 -10.64
C LYS A 12 14.16 3.56 -9.83
N ILE A 13 13.36 2.77 -10.54
CA ILE A 13 12.58 1.69 -9.98
C ILE A 13 13.57 0.62 -9.50
N TRP A 14 13.66 0.41 -8.19
CA TRP A 14 14.50 -0.64 -7.62
C TRP A 14 13.83 -2.00 -7.86
N VAL A 15 14.11 -2.60 -9.02
CA VAL A 15 13.70 -3.98 -9.30
C VAL A 15 14.94 -4.87 -9.17
N ASN A 16 15.13 -5.46 -7.99
CA ASN A 16 15.80 -6.75 -7.90
C ASN A 16 15.32 -7.55 -6.67
N LYS A 17 14.67 -8.65 -6.98
CA LYS A 17 13.67 -9.38 -6.17
C LYS A 17 14.30 -10.52 -5.37
N ARG A 18 13.59 -10.96 -4.33
CA ARG A 18 13.75 -12.21 -3.55
C ARG A 18 14.95 -12.39 -2.61
N PHE A 19 16.16 -11.92 -2.90
CA PHE A 19 17.32 -12.26 -2.04
C PHE A 19 17.52 -11.33 -0.82
N TYR A 20 17.16 -10.05 -0.94
CA TYR A 20 17.44 -9.06 0.11
C TYR A 20 16.62 -9.31 1.39
N PHE A 21 15.34 -9.67 1.24
CA PHE A 21 14.46 -9.95 2.38
C PHE A 21 14.80 -11.25 3.09
N ALA A 22 15.25 -12.30 2.39
CA ALA A 22 15.66 -13.54 3.02
C ALA A 22 16.90 -13.35 3.92
N LYS A 23 17.86 -12.51 3.48
CA LYS A 23 19.08 -12.22 4.24
C LYS A 23 18.81 -11.32 5.45
N ILE A 24 17.97 -10.29 5.31
CA ILE A 24 17.54 -9.44 6.45
C ILE A 24 16.71 -10.26 7.45
N ARG A 25 15.80 -11.12 6.99
CA ARG A 25 14.97 -11.98 7.84
C ARG A 25 15.81 -12.94 8.67
N SER A 26 16.85 -13.53 8.07
CA SER A 26 17.79 -14.40 8.78
C SER A 26 18.70 -13.67 9.76
N LEU A 27 19.10 -12.42 9.45
CA LEU A 27 20.03 -11.65 10.30
C LEU A 27 19.35 -11.01 11.51
N TYR A 28 18.12 -10.50 11.35
CA TYR A 28 17.46 -9.71 12.38
C TYR A 28 16.33 -10.44 13.10
N PHE A 29 15.78 -11.52 12.51
CA PHE A 29 14.66 -12.27 13.09
C PHE A 29 14.84 -13.80 12.99
N PRO A 30 15.92 -14.37 13.57
CA PRO A 30 16.11 -15.81 13.57
C PRO A 30 15.00 -16.47 14.41
N GLY A 31 14.03 -17.11 13.74
CA GLY A 31 12.92 -17.84 14.38
C GLY A 31 11.50 -17.38 14.03
N TRP A 32 11.33 -16.35 13.19
CA TRP A 32 10.00 -15.89 12.78
C TRP A 32 9.31 -16.90 11.85
N LYS A 33 8.34 -17.65 12.37
CA LYS A 33 7.36 -18.43 11.59
C LYS A 33 6.26 -17.48 11.15
N GLY A 34 6.05 -17.35 9.84
CA GLY A 34 5.25 -16.29 9.21
C GLY A 34 3.74 -16.44 9.34
N ASP A 35 3.24 -16.81 10.51
CA ASP A 35 1.81 -16.99 10.77
C ASP A 35 1.41 -16.15 11.99
N LEU A 36 1.30 -14.82 11.81
CA LEU A 36 0.73 -13.92 12.83
C LEU A 36 -0.78 -13.70 12.65
N PHE A 37 -1.40 -14.28 11.61
CA PHE A 37 -2.80 -14.02 11.27
C PHE A 37 -3.65 -15.28 11.11
N VAL A 38 -3.18 -16.44 11.60
CA VAL A 38 -3.99 -17.66 11.66
C VAL A 38 -4.39 -17.89 13.11
N ASN A 39 -5.67 -17.61 13.39
CA ASN A 39 -6.40 -17.87 14.63
C ASN A 39 -5.83 -19.07 15.42
N ASN A 40 -5.06 -18.79 16.46
CA ASN A 40 -4.68 -19.77 17.48
C ASN A 40 -4.43 -19.07 18.81
N GLY A 41 -5.48 -19.00 19.64
CA GLY A 41 -5.39 -18.77 21.09
C GLY A 41 -4.80 -17.42 21.52
N LEU A 42 -5.67 -16.53 22.01
CA LEU A 42 -5.33 -15.23 22.60
C LEU A 42 -4.28 -15.36 23.73
N ASN A 43 -2.99 -15.35 23.37
CA ASN A 43 -1.87 -15.24 24.32
C ASN A 43 -1.05 -14.02 23.93
N GLU A 44 -1.70 -12.88 24.05
CA GLU A 44 -1.25 -11.64 23.46
C GLU A 44 -0.87 -10.68 24.58
N LYS A 45 0.44 -10.56 24.84
CA LYS A 45 1.02 -9.73 25.92
C LYS A 45 0.47 -8.30 25.94
N TRP A 46 0.02 -7.81 24.79
CA TRP A 46 -0.57 -6.48 24.58
C TRP A 46 -1.99 -6.31 25.11
N LEU A 47 -2.77 -7.39 25.24
CA LEU A 47 -4.13 -7.32 25.80
C LEU A 47 -4.15 -6.83 27.26
N LYS A 48 -3.03 -7.01 27.98
CA LYS A 48 -2.86 -6.49 29.35
C LYS A 48 -2.83 -4.97 29.43
N HIS A 49 -2.56 -4.29 28.31
CA HIS A 49 -2.55 -2.83 28.21
C HIS A 49 -3.86 -2.26 27.68
N TYR A 50 -4.83 -3.10 27.31
CA TYR A 50 -6.13 -2.62 26.86
C TYR A 50 -6.92 -2.12 28.07
N GLU A 51 -7.64 -1.02 27.89
CA GLU A 51 -8.53 -0.53 28.93
C GLU A 51 -9.64 -1.57 29.21
N PRO A 52 -10.10 -1.69 30.47
CA PRO A 52 -11.21 -2.57 30.82
C PRO A 52 -12.44 -2.27 29.98
N GLY A 53 -12.99 -3.29 29.29
CA GLY A 53 -14.19 -3.18 28.46
C GLY A 53 -13.93 -3.10 26.96
N ILE A 54 -12.67 -3.01 26.51
CA ILE A 54 -12.32 -3.13 25.10
C ILE A 54 -12.29 -4.61 24.70
N SER A 55 -13.11 -4.99 23.72
CA SER A 55 -13.10 -6.35 23.18
C SER A 55 -11.75 -6.65 22.53
N ALA A 56 -11.15 -7.77 22.91
CA ALA A 56 -9.93 -8.29 22.28
C ALA A 56 -10.16 -8.71 20.81
N CYS A 57 -11.41 -8.97 20.45
CA CYS A 57 -11.81 -9.37 19.11
C CYS A 57 -12.82 -8.37 18.55
N LEU A 58 -12.53 -7.83 17.37
CA LEU A 58 -13.45 -7.02 16.60
C LEU A 58 -13.81 -7.78 15.32
N GLU A 59 -15.07 -7.73 14.93
CA GLU A 59 -15.53 -8.30 13.66
C GLU A 59 -15.25 -7.28 12.56
N TYR A 60 -14.31 -7.60 11.69
CA TYR A 60 -13.93 -6.77 10.55
C TYR A 60 -14.50 -7.35 9.26
N PRO A 61 -14.85 -6.49 8.30
CA PRO A 61 -15.25 -6.98 6.99
C PRO A 61 -14.08 -7.69 6.29
N THR A 62 -14.35 -8.86 5.73
CA THR A 62 -13.37 -9.66 4.96
C THR A 62 -13.26 -9.13 3.53
N ILE A 63 -12.83 -7.88 3.39
CA ILE A 63 -12.59 -7.22 2.09
C ILE A 63 -11.19 -6.65 2.03
N THR A 64 -10.64 -6.59 0.82
CA THR A 64 -9.38 -5.89 0.54
C THR A 64 -9.57 -4.39 0.57
N LEU A 65 -8.48 -3.64 0.73
CA LEU A 65 -8.52 -2.19 0.68
C LEU A 65 -8.97 -1.67 -0.70
N SER A 66 -8.56 -2.33 -1.79
CA SER A 66 -9.00 -2.01 -3.15
C SER A 66 -10.50 -2.19 -3.31
N GLU A 67 -11.07 -3.27 -2.77
CA GLU A 67 -12.52 -3.49 -2.77
C GLU A 67 -13.25 -2.43 -1.97
N ALA A 68 -12.73 -2.03 -0.80
CA ALA A 68 -13.31 -0.95 -0.02
C ALA A 68 -13.35 0.37 -0.81
N LEU A 69 -12.29 0.68 -1.57
CA LEU A 69 -12.25 1.85 -2.47
C LEU A 69 -13.27 1.74 -3.60
N HIS A 70 -13.36 0.59 -4.27
CA HIS A 70 -14.33 0.38 -5.34
C HIS A 70 -15.77 0.49 -4.84
N GLN A 71 -16.09 -0.11 -3.69
CA GLN A 71 -17.42 -0.03 -3.08
C GLN A 71 -17.78 1.41 -2.68
N THR A 72 -16.84 2.13 -2.07
CA THR A 72 -17.05 3.53 -1.69
C THR A 72 -17.23 4.42 -2.92
N THR A 73 -16.44 4.20 -3.97
CA THR A 73 -16.54 4.93 -5.24
C THR A 73 -17.87 4.67 -5.95
N ALA A 74 -18.35 3.42 -5.94
CA ALA A 74 -19.66 3.09 -6.50
C ALA A 74 -20.80 3.80 -5.76
N LYS A 75 -20.68 3.92 -4.43
CA LYS A 75 -21.71 4.54 -3.59
C LYS A 75 -21.68 6.07 -3.61
N TYR A 76 -20.49 6.67 -3.65
CA TYR A 76 -20.29 8.11 -3.48
C TYR A 76 -19.28 8.68 -4.49
N PRO A 77 -19.51 8.51 -5.81
CA PRO A 77 -18.48 8.78 -6.82
C PRO A 77 -18.05 10.25 -6.87
N ASN A 78 -18.96 11.18 -6.59
CA ASN A 78 -18.72 12.62 -6.69
C ASN A 78 -18.38 13.27 -5.33
N ASN A 79 -18.33 12.48 -4.26
CA ASN A 79 -17.92 13.01 -2.95
C ASN A 79 -16.41 13.16 -2.93
N THR A 80 -15.93 14.19 -2.23
CA THR A 80 -14.50 14.41 -2.01
C THR A 80 -13.89 13.26 -1.21
N ALA A 81 -12.90 12.58 -1.79
CA ALA A 81 -12.12 11.53 -1.16
C ALA A 81 -10.95 12.11 -0.36
N PHE A 82 -10.22 13.05 -0.94
CA PHE A 82 -9.13 13.76 -0.26
C PHE A 82 -8.91 15.16 -0.84
N ILE A 83 -8.23 15.98 -0.05
CA ILE A 83 -7.90 17.38 -0.36
C ILE A 83 -6.39 17.53 -0.23
N PHE A 84 -5.78 18.18 -1.21
CA PHE A 84 -4.37 18.52 -1.19
C PHE A 84 -4.18 19.92 -1.77
N ALA A 85 -3.64 20.81 -0.94
CA ALA A 85 -3.65 22.26 -1.18
C ALA A 85 -5.09 22.74 -1.52
N ASP A 86 -5.23 23.53 -2.57
CA ASP A 86 -6.51 24.13 -2.98
C ASP A 86 -7.36 23.22 -3.88
N LYS A 87 -6.93 21.97 -4.09
CA LYS A 87 -7.61 21.02 -4.96
C LYS A 87 -8.28 19.91 -4.14
N GLN A 88 -9.46 19.52 -4.60
CA GLN A 88 -10.22 18.38 -4.09
C GLN A 88 -10.25 17.30 -5.17
N TRP A 89 -10.19 16.04 -4.74
CA TRP A 89 -10.35 14.88 -5.61
C TRP A 89 -11.55 14.08 -5.14
N THR A 90 -12.41 13.74 -6.08
CA THR A 90 -13.56 12.86 -5.84
C THR A 90 -13.13 11.40 -5.71
N TYR A 91 -13.98 10.56 -5.13
CA TYR A 91 -13.71 9.10 -5.10
C TYR A 91 -13.55 8.50 -6.50
N ARG A 92 -14.32 8.98 -7.48
CA ARG A 92 -14.16 8.57 -8.88
C ARG A 92 -12.75 8.88 -9.40
N GLU A 93 -12.31 10.13 -9.27
CA GLU A 93 -10.98 10.53 -9.74
C GLU A 93 -9.87 9.77 -9.00
N PHE A 94 -10.02 9.57 -7.69
CA PHE A 94 -9.06 8.80 -6.91
C PHE A 94 -8.97 7.35 -7.41
N ASN A 95 -10.09 6.67 -7.56
CA ASN A 95 -10.15 5.29 -8.05
C ASN A 95 -9.58 5.16 -9.47
N ASP A 96 -9.86 6.13 -10.34
CA ASP A 96 -9.34 6.14 -11.71
C ASP A 96 -7.82 6.34 -11.73
N LEU A 97 -7.28 7.20 -10.87
CA LEU A 97 -5.83 7.41 -10.73
C LEU A 97 -5.12 6.18 -10.15
N ALA A 98 -5.70 5.55 -9.12
CA ALA A 98 -5.18 4.31 -8.54
C ALA A 98 -5.16 3.17 -9.58
N SER A 99 -6.24 3.04 -10.36
CA SER A 99 -6.34 2.05 -11.44
C SER A 99 -5.32 2.31 -12.55
N GLN A 100 -5.10 3.57 -12.93
CA GLN A 100 -4.06 3.95 -13.89
C GLN A 100 -2.65 3.62 -13.38
N MET A 101 -2.38 3.89 -12.11
CA MET A 101 -1.09 3.53 -11.50
C MET A 101 -0.87 2.02 -11.48
N ALA A 102 -1.88 1.23 -11.09
CA ALA A 102 -1.79 -0.23 -11.10
C ALA A 102 -1.48 -0.76 -12.52
N ASN A 103 -2.18 -0.26 -13.54
CA ASN A 103 -1.92 -0.63 -14.93
C ASN A 103 -0.52 -0.21 -15.39
N ALA A 104 -0.03 0.96 -14.97
CA ALA A 104 1.32 1.40 -15.28
C ALA A 104 2.37 0.46 -14.66
N LEU A 105 2.19 0.05 -13.40
CA LEU A 105 3.09 -0.91 -12.75
C LEU A 105 3.10 -2.27 -13.46
N LEU A 106 1.93 -2.78 -13.87
CA LEU A 106 1.84 -4.00 -14.67
C LEU A 106 2.59 -3.85 -16.02
N SER A 107 2.44 -2.70 -16.68
CA SER A 107 3.14 -2.42 -17.94
C SER A 107 4.67 -2.34 -17.80
N LEU A 108 5.17 -2.02 -16.60
CA LEU A 108 6.59 -2.03 -16.26
C LEU A 108 7.13 -3.43 -15.93
N GLY A 109 6.29 -4.46 -16.02
CA GLY A 109 6.68 -5.87 -15.81
C GLY A 109 6.53 -6.35 -14.36
N LEU A 110 5.81 -5.60 -13.51
CA LEU A 110 5.45 -6.08 -12.18
C LEU A 110 4.32 -7.12 -12.27
N SER A 111 4.31 -8.01 -11.30
CA SER A 111 3.33 -9.06 -11.12
C SER A 111 2.75 -8.99 -9.72
N ILE A 112 1.56 -9.56 -9.56
CA ILE A 112 0.90 -9.68 -8.25
C ILE A 112 1.85 -10.38 -7.26
N GLY A 113 1.99 -9.80 -6.07
CA GLY A 113 2.89 -10.29 -5.02
C GLY A 113 4.32 -9.73 -5.08
N ASP A 114 4.66 -8.93 -6.10
CA ASP A 114 5.93 -8.22 -6.10
C ASP A 114 5.97 -7.12 -5.03
N PRO A 115 7.05 -7.03 -4.24
CA PRO A 115 7.20 -5.93 -3.30
C PRO A 115 7.49 -4.62 -4.04
N VAL A 116 6.73 -3.58 -3.70
CA VAL A 116 6.91 -2.21 -4.23
C VAL A 116 7.19 -1.26 -3.07
N GLY A 117 8.30 -0.54 -3.13
CA GLY A 117 8.62 0.49 -2.16
C GLY A 117 7.96 1.81 -2.54
N ILE A 118 7.22 2.41 -1.61
CA ILE A 118 6.65 3.75 -1.76
C ILE A 118 7.53 4.72 -0.98
N TYR A 119 8.20 5.64 -1.68
CA TYR A 119 9.00 6.70 -1.08
C TYR A 119 8.58 8.05 -1.66
N LEU A 120 7.57 8.64 -1.06
CA LEU A 120 6.95 9.89 -1.51
C LEU A 120 6.71 10.80 -0.29
N PRO A 121 6.78 12.14 -0.46
CA PRO A 121 6.33 13.08 0.56
C PRO A 121 4.80 12.99 0.72
N ASN A 122 4.25 13.71 1.71
CA ASN A 122 2.81 13.91 1.83
C ASN A 122 2.29 14.65 0.57
N SER A 123 1.78 13.88 -0.38
CA SER A 123 1.42 14.31 -1.73
C SER A 123 0.31 13.41 -2.26
N PRO A 124 -0.49 13.85 -3.25
CA PRO A 124 -1.57 13.02 -3.81
C PRO A 124 -1.07 11.66 -4.32
N GLN A 125 0.15 11.62 -4.86
CA GLN A 125 0.76 10.40 -5.38
C GLN A 125 0.96 9.34 -4.29
N PHE A 126 1.16 9.75 -3.03
CA PHE A 126 1.32 8.82 -1.91
C PHE A 126 0.06 7.97 -1.72
N ILE A 127 -1.11 8.61 -1.61
CA ILE A 127 -2.38 7.89 -1.42
C ILE A 127 -2.83 7.15 -2.69
N ILE A 128 -2.47 7.67 -3.88
CA ILE A 128 -2.72 6.98 -5.17
C ILE A 128 -1.92 5.67 -5.28
N SER A 129 -0.76 5.59 -4.62
CA SER A 129 0.16 4.45 -4.73
C SER A 129 -0.07 3.31 -3.73
N TYR A 130 -0.92 3.52 -2.73
CA TYR A 130 -1.11 2.61 -1.59
C TYR A 130 -2.36 1.75 -1.76
#